data_AF-A0A2H5X9M5-F1
#
_entry.id   AF-A0A2H5X9M5-F1
#
_cell.length_a   1.000
_cell.length_b   1.000
_cell.length_c   1.000
_cell.angle_alpha   90.00
_cell.angle_beta   90.00
_cell.angle_gamma   90.00
#
_symmetry.space_group_name_H-M   'P 1'
#
loop_
_entity.id
_entity.type
_entity.pdbx_description
1 polymer ?
#
loop_
_entity_poly.entity_id
_entity_poly.type
_entity_poly.pdbx_seq_one_letter_code
_entity_poly.pdbx_strand_id
1 'polypeptide(L)'
;MTKISTFVAKGQKTNIWFALFALEPLKSFSVSVQPEGTHKEQPQAIKSSSRVPCPSSPSVQIRYIHFWAQRTDWRGRTYYITPELLLPMSDGKALVPAKGGTLEERPLDIPEGECRMFWVQISVPENAQAGEHSFTLTFQAANKSPLKLPLTVRVSPFRLLKPPDKRWLLYSDSWLLSNLPDDKLLSVLKEIADAGIDGLTELPFGKLDLTELKEGKIAYDPEPLLRWLSLMRKAGLRGPHTIGTFIEDQAAKALGLTVDLNKEWDERLAEAMRLIAGTVVKTLRPHRFDWLFYGWDEPGPENLRAIQQYRCWREGGAKTYVTFYQRGTYEVADRWMAHPCFSVGLINRKETAEWARKECDKNGQKFFWYGSGCYLGQEGRMFPNRYLTGWLFWKTKADGQVSWTFIRPHEDPFNDFDGSKANSVEPKD
;
A
#
# COMPACT_ATOMS: atom_id res chain seq x y z
N MET A 1 21.95 25.51 -21.01
CA MET A 1 21.18 25.75 -19.78
C MET A 1 20.47 24.46 -19.39
N THR A 2 20.66 24.01 -18.16
CA THR A 2 19.99 22.81 -17.64
C THR A 2 18.52 23.14 -17.39
N LYS A 3 17.62 22.55 -18.19
CA LYS A 3 16.16 22.66 -18.04
C LYS A 3 15.62 21.35 -17.53
N ILE A 4 14.69 21.43 -16.59
CA ILE A 4 13.94 20.28 -16.12
C ILE A 4 12.57 20.30 -16.80
N SER A 5 12.14 19.17 -17.36
CA SER A 5 10.82 19.06 -17.98
C SER A 5 10.16 17.73 -17.67
N THR A 6 8.85 17.75 -17.46
CA THR A 6 8.03 16.55 -17.28
C THR A 6 6.65 16.74 -17.92
N PHE A 7 5.90 15.66 -18.05
CA PHE A 7 4.50 15.69 -18.49
C PHE A 7 3.63 14.88 -17.55
N VAL A 8 2.35 15.25 -17.48
CA VAL A 8 1.40 14.66 -16.53
C VAL A 8 -0.02 14.89 -17.04
N ALA A 9 -0.88 13.89 -16.87
CA ALA A 9 -2.28 13.99 -17.24
C ALA A 9 -3.09 14.74 -16.18
N LYS A 10 -4.26 15.25 -16.55
CA LYS A 10 -5.16 15.92 -15.60
C LYS A 10 -5.57 14.95 -14.50
N GLY A 11 -5.61 15.44 -13.26
CA GLY A 11 -5.95 14.64 -12.07
C GLY A 11 -4.85 13.68 -11.62
N GLN A 12 -3.63 13.79 -12.13
CA GLN A 12 -2.53 12.89 -11.79
C GLN A 12 -1.42 13.59 -11.01
N LYS A 13 -0.62 12.78 -10.32
CA LYS A 13 0.62 13.19 -9.67
C LYS A 13 1.80 12.61 -10.47
N THR A 14 2.85 13.39 -10.64
CA THR A 14 4.14 12.91 -11.16
C THR A 14 5.25 13.41 -10.27
N ASN A 15 6.42 12.78 -10.37
CA ASN A 15 7.54 13.09 -9.52
C ASN A 15 8.83 13.14 -10.33
N ILE A 16 9.70 14.04 -9.94
CA ILE A 16 11.10 14.08 -10.32
C ILE A 16 11.94 14.22 -9.04
N TRP A 17 13.22 13.96 -9.15
CA TRP A 17 14.15 14.18 -8.05
C TRP A 17 15.42 14.82 -8.58
N PHE A 18 16.13 15.51 -7.71
CA PHE A 18 17.46 16.04 -7.99
C PHE A 18 18.33 15.88 -6.74
N ALA A 19 19.64 15.89 -6.96
CA ALA A 19 20.64 15.82 -5.92
C ALA A 19 21.52 17.06 -5.98
N LEU A 20 21.95 17.54 -4.81
CA LEU A 20 22.90 18.64 -4.67
C LEU A 20 24.12 18.15 -3.92
N PHE A 21 25.27 18.27 -4.57
CA PHE A 21 26.57 18.00 -3.98
C PHE A 21 27.24 19.32 -3.63
N ALA A 22 27.63 19.47 -2.37
CA ALA A 22 28.24 20.70 -1.87
C ALA A 22 29.77 20.64 -1.98
N LEU A 23 30.35 21.47 -2.85
CA LEU A 23 31.80 21.66 -2.94
C LEU A 23 32.36 22.53 -1.79
N GLU A 24 31.46 23.18 -1.06
CA GLU A 24 31.72 24.02 0.10
C GLU A 24 30.45 24.03 0.97
N PRO A 25 30.51 24.33 2.27
CA PRO A 25 29.35 24.26 3.14
C PRO A 25 28.20 25.19 2.69
N LEU A 26 27.00 24.64 2.52
CA LEU A 26 25.78 25.38 2.23
C LEU A 26 24.93 25.50 3.50
N LYS A 27 24.98 26.66 4.15
CA LYS A 27 24.27 26.95 5.40
C LYS A 27 22.88 27.53 5.17
N SER A 28 21.93 27.18 6.03
CA SER A 28 20.53 27.64 5.95
C SER A 28 19.95 27.43 4.55
N PHE A 29 20.22 26.26 3.97
CA PHE A 29 19.87 25.94 2.62
C PHE A 29 18.34 25.83 2.48
N SER A 30 17.79 26.49 1.46
CA SER A 30 16.36 26.49 1.18
C SER A 30 16.10 26.28 -0.30
N VAL A 31 14.96 25.66 -0.58
CA VAL A 31 14.43 25.53 -1.93
C VAL A 31 13.03 26.11 -1.96
N SER A 32 12.77 26.99 -2.93
CA SER A 32 11.45 27.57 -3.16
C SER A 32 11.00 27.36 -4.60
N VAL A 33 9.69 27.30 -4.80
CA VAL A 33 9.08 27.17 -6.12
C VAL A 33 8.26 28.42 -6.39
N GLN A 34 8.46 29.03 -7.56
CA GLN A 34 7.67 30.16 -8.02
C GLN A 34 7.06 29.82 -9.38
N PRO A 35 5.73 29.88 -9.57
CA PRO A 35 5.15 29.79 -10.91
C PRO A 35 5.57 31.02 -11.74
N GLU A 36 5.96 30.79 -12.99
CA GLU A 36 6.26 31.87 -13.93
C GLU A 36 4.95 32.39 -14.51
N GLY A 37 4.43 33.46 -13.91
CA GLY A 37 3.39 34.33 -14.49
C GLY A 37 2.04 33.69 -14.83
N THR A 38 1.05 33.86 -13.95
CA THR A 38 -0.33 34.08 -14.37
C THR A 38 -0.79 35.45 -13.87
N HIS A 39 -1.00 36.36 -14.83
CA HIS A 39 -1.51 37.73 -14.71
C HIS A 39 -0.68 38.80 -13.95
N LYS A 40 -0.42 39.89 -14.68
CA LYS A 40 -0.11 41.22 -14.18
C LYS A 40 -1.30 41.73 -13.34
N GLU A 41 -1.24 41.61 -12.03
CA GLU A 41 -1.84 42.58 -11.11
C GLU A 41 -0.79 42.97 -10.07
N GLN A 42 -0.80 44.26 -9.71
CA GLN A 42 0.26 44.98 -9.01
C GLN A 42 0.64 44.38 -7.65
N PRO A 43 1.88 44.63 -7.16
CA PRO A 43 2.34 44.14 -5.88
C PRO A 43 1.76 44.99 -4.74
N GLN A 44 0.78 44.45 -4.01
CA GLN A 44 0.63 44.79 -2.60
C GLN A 44 1.33 43.72 -1.77
N ALA A 45 2.27 44.19 -0.95
CA ALA A 45 3.02 43.38 -0.01
C ALA A 45 2.07 42.77 1.02
N ILE A 46 1.91 41.44 1.00
CA ILE A 46 1.27 40.70 2.09
C ILE A 46 2.19 39.52 2.44
N LYS A 47 2.75 39.61 3.66
CA LYS A 47 3.42 38.53 4.37
C LYS A 47 2.36 37.49 4.80
N SER A 48 2.74 36.21 4.81
CA SER A 48 2.03 35.01 5.31
C SER A 48 1.40 34.08 4.25
N SER A 49 2.05 32.92 4.11
CA SER A 49 1.58 31.52 4.01
C SER A 49 0.12 31.14 3.67
N SER A 50 -0.64 31.87 2.85
CA SER A 50 -1.94 31.36 2.37
C SER A 50 -2.38 31.95 1.03
N ARG A 51 -1.68 31.63 -0.07
CA ARG A 51 -2.34 31.64 -1.39
C ARG A 51 -3.07 30.31 -1.54
N VAL A 52 -4.41 30.37 -1.50
CA VAL A 52 -5.25 29.27 -1.99
C VAL A 52 -4.80 28.99 -3.43
N PRO A 53 -4.29 27.79 -3.75
CA PRO A 53 -3.84 27.48 -5.10
C PRO A 53 -4.97 27.77 -6.08
N CYS A 54 -4.65 28.41 -7.22
CA CYS A 54 -5.62 28.47 -8.31
C CYS A 54 -6.03 27.02 -8.63
N PRO A 55 -7.32 26.66 -8.47
CA PRO A 55 -7.73 25.26 -8.55
C PRO A 55 -7.50 24.64 -9.93
N SER A 56 -7.12 25.43 -10.94
CA SER A 56 -6.85 25.01 -12.33
C SER A 56 -5.37 24.96 -12.72
N SER A 57 -4.43 25.18 -11.78
CA SER A 57 -2.98 25.13 -12.06
C SER A 57 -2.29 23.97 -11.34
N PRO A 58 -1.25 23.36 -11.92
CA PRO A 58 -0.41 22.41 -11.21
C PRO A 58 0.20 23.01 -9.95
N SER A 59 0.32 22.21 -8.90
CA SER A 59 1.09 22.54 -7.71
C SER A 59 2.38 21.72 -7.66
N VAL A 60 3.41 22.30 -7.05
CA VAL A 60 4.72 21.67 -6.90
C VAL A 60 5.11 21.71 -5.43
N GLN A 61 5.39 20.54 -4.86
CA GLN A 61 5.86 20.39 -3.49
C GLN A 61 7.25 19.76 -3.49
N ILE A 62 8.12 20.23 -2.61
CA ILE A 62 9.45 19.67 -2.41
C ILE A 62 9.51 18.99 -1.05
N ARG A 63 10.11 17.80 -1.02
CA ARG A 63 10.42 17.04 0.19
C ARG A 63 11.91 16.74 0.24
N TYR A 64 12.45 16.69 1.45
CA TYR A 64 13.79 16.20 1.69
C TYR A 64 13.78 14.67 1.65
N ILE A 65 14.73 14.06 0.94
CA ILE A 65 14.89 12.60 0.94
C ILE A 65 15.90 12.25 2.01
N HIS A 66 15.43 11.58 3.06
CA HIS A 66 16.29 11.07 4.11
C HIS A 66 16.81 9.70 3.72
N PHE A 67 18.10 9.51 3.99
CA PHE A 67 18.81 8.26 3.78
C PHE A 67 19.25 7.73 5.14
N TRP A 68 19.10 6.43 5.33
CA TRP A 68 19.62 5.72 6.50
C TRP A 68 20.20 4.37 6.10
N ALA A 69 20.86 3.73 7.05
CA ALA A 69 21.29 2.35 6.93
C ALA A 69 20.10 1.40 7.12
N GLN A 70 19.94 0.44 6.21
CA GLN A 70 18.99 -0.66 6.32
C GLN A 70 19.71 -1.97 6.08
N ARG A 71 19.32 -3.04 6.78
CA ARG A 71 19.98 -4.34 6.64
C ARG A 71 19.74 -4.93 5.25
N THR A 72 20.75 -5.60 4.73
CA THR A 72 20.63 -6.37 3.48
C THR A 72 19.79 -7.64 3.65
N ASP A 73 19.67 -8.14 4.87
CA ASP A 73 18.82 -9.28 5.20
C ASP A 73 18.40 -9.24 6.69
N TRP A 74 17.28 -9.88 6.99
CA TRP A 74 16.64 -9.95 8.32
C TRP A 74 17.51 -10.49 9.48
N ARG A 75 18.65 -11.13 9.19
CA ARG A 75 19.62 -11.63 10.19
C ARG A 75 21.04 -11.10 9.95
N GLY A 76 21.20 -10.22 8.96
CA GLY A 76 22.48 -9.81 8.42
C GLY A 76 23.01 -8.60 9.15
N ARG A 77 24.34 -8.54 9.26
CA ARG A 77 25.06 -7.40 9.85
C ARG A 77 25.59 -6.41 8.81
N THR A 78 25.17 -6.59 7.57
CA THR A 78 25.53 -5.75 6.44
C THR A 78 24.39 -4.81 6.13
N TYR A 79 24.73 -3.57 5.83
CA TYR A 79 23.78 -2.49 5.60
C TYR A 79 23.98 -1.87 4.22
N TYR A 80 22.89 -1.41 3.61
CA TYR A 80 22.93 -0.48 2.49
C TYR A 80 22.29 0.85 2.91
N ILE A 81 22.72 1.94 2.29
CA ILE A 81 22.12 3.25 2.49
C ILE A 81 20.94 3.41 1.51
N THR A 82 19.73 3.62 2.03
CA THR A 82 18.49 3.61 1.23
C THR A 82 17.72 4.95 1.32
N PRO A 83 17.21 5.48 0.19
CA PRO A 83 16.36 6.67 0.19
C PRO A 83 14.88 6.30 0.37
N GLU A 84 14.41 6.15 1.62
CA GLU A 84 13.05 5.62 1.88
C GLU A 84 12.07 6.61 2.51
N LEU A 85 12.55 7.70 3.14
CA LEU A 85 11.67 8.71 3.70
C LEU A 85 11.66 10.01 2.93
N LEU A 86 10.45 10.46 2.62
CA LEU A 86 10.16 11.78 2.08
C LEU A 86 9.70 12.70 3.21
N LEU A 87 10.62 13.53 3.72
CA LEU A 87 10.38 14.36 4.88
C LEU A 87 9.91 15.78 4.48
N PRO A 88 8.95 16.36 5.22
CA PRO A 88 8.59 17.77 5.07
C PRO A 88 9.79 18.71 5.21
N MET A 89 9.78 19.78 4.41
CA MET A 89 10.74 20.87 4.52
C MET A 89 10.07 22.21 4.20
N SER A 90 10.52 23.27 4.87
CA SER A 90 10.03 24.65 4.71
C SER A 90 11.02 25.64 5.31
N ASP A 91 11.12 26.83 4.72
CA ASP A 91 11.84 27.98 5.29
C ASP A 91 13.29 27.68 5.76
N GLY A 92 14.02 26.90 4.96
CA GLY A 92 15.41 26.54 5.24
C GLY A 92 15.58 25.47 6.32
N LYS A 93 14.49 24.77 6.67
CA LYS A 93 14.47 23.69 7.64
C LYS A 93 13.86 22.42 7.05
N ALA A 94 14.23 21.28 7.60
CA ALA A 94 13.66 19.98 7.28
C ALA A 94 13.30 19.25 8.57
N LEU A 95 12.23 18.45 8.52
CA LEU A 95 12.06 17.40 9.51
C LEU A 95 13.14 16.34 9.30
N VAL A 96 13.72 15.88 10.39
CA VAL A 96 14.68 14.77 10.41
C VAL A 96 14.32 13.80 11.53
N PRO A 97 14.69 12.52 11.39
CA PRO A 97 14.57 11.57 12.49
C PRO A 97 15.31 12.04 13.74
N ALA A 98 14.66 11.86 14.87
CA ALA A 98 15.17 12.06 16.21
C ALA A 98 14.97 10.79 17.04
N LYS A 99 15.61 10.73 18.21
CA LYS A 99 15.58 9.55 19.07
C LYS A 99 14.15 9.18 19.48
N GLY A 100 13.86 7.88 19.52
CA GLY A 100 12.61 7.34 20.05
C GLY A 100 11.45 7.43 19.08
N GLY A 101 11.71 7.32 17.78
CA GLY A 101 10.66 7.33 16.76
C GLY A 101 9.95 8.66 16.63
N THR A 102 10.68 9.77 16.78
CA THR A 102 10.12 11.12 16.62
C THR A 102 10.79 11.86 15.46
N LEU A 103 10.15 12.92 14.99
CA LEU A 103 10.71 13.85 14.02
C LEU A 103 10.96 15.18 14.70
N GLU A 104 12.08 15.81 14.39
CA GLU A 104 12.36 17.18 14.83
C GLU A 104 12.76 18.07 13.66
N GLU A 105 12.45 19.36 13.79
CA GLU A 105 12.77 20.36 12.78
C GLU A 105 14.20 20.87 12.98
N ARG A 106 15.06 20.71 11.97
CA ARG A 106 16.43 21.23 11.98
C ARG A 106 16.69 22.17 10.81
N PRO A 107 17.63 23.14 10.95
CA PRO A 107 18.19 23.85 9.80
C PRO A 107 18.71 22.85 8.76
N LEU A 108 18.32 23.06 7.51
CA LEU A 108 18.80 22.25 6.40
C LEU A 108 20.16 22.79 5.97
N ASP A 109 21.23 22.21 6.50
CA ASP A 109 22.59 22.48 6.06
C ASP A 109 23.08 21.34 5.16
N ILE A 110 23.90 21.68 4.17
CA ILE A 110 24.61 20.71 3.32
C ILE A 110 26.12 20.87 3.60
N PRO A 111 26.75 19.94 4.34
CA PRO A 111 28.17 19.97 4.60
C PRO A 111 29.01 19.86 3.32
N GLU A 112 30.24 20.35 3.37
CA GLU A 112 31.21 20.15 2.29
C GLU A 112 31.46 18.66 2.03
N GLY A 113 31.54 18.28 0.76
CA GLY A 113 31.76 16.89 0.34
C GLY A 113 30.54 16.00 0.50
N GLU A 114 29.38 16.52 0.92
CA GLU A 114 28.16 15.75 1.09
C GLU A 114 27.12 16.02 0.00
N CYS A 115 26.22 15.05 -0.15
CA CYS A 115 25.09 15.10 -1.05
C CYS A 115 23.77 15.16 -0.26
N ARG A 116 22.79 15.91 -0.75
CA ARG A 116 21.39 15.84 -0.32
C ARG A 116 20.51 15.65 -1.53
N MET A 117 19.47 14.82 -1.38
CA MET A 117 18.52 14.53 -2.45
C MET A 117 17.14 15.08 -2.09
N PHE A 118 16.44 15.54 -3.12
CA PHE A 118 15.16 16.23 -2.98
C PHE A 118 14.14 15.63 -3.92
N TRP A 119 12.94 15.41 -3.40
CA TRP A 119 11.80 14.90 -4.14
C TRP A 119 10.89 16.04 -4.51
N VAL A 120 10.57 16.18 -5.80
CA VAL A 120 9.65 17.18 -6.32
C VAL A 120 8.39 16.48 -6.80
N GLN A 121 7.32 16.66 -6.04
CA GLN A 121 6.00 16.16 -6.39
C GLN A 121 5.23 17.24 -7.14
N ILE A 122 4.77 16.91 -8.34
CA ILE A 122 3.88 17.75 -9.15
C ILE A 122 2.48 17.13 -9.11
N SER A 123 1.51 17.89 -8.60
CA SER A 123 0.10 17.48 -8.55
C SER A 123 -0.71 18.32 -9.53
N VAL A 124 -1.44 17.67 -10.44
CA VAL A 124 -2.27 18.36 -11.43
C VAL A 124 -3.75 18.16 -11.13
N PRO A 125 -4.51 19.24 -10.86
CA PRO A 125 -5.95 19.16 -10.67
C PRO A 125 -6.67 18.55 -11.89
N GLU A 126 -7.82 17.95 -11.65
CA GLU A 126 -8.64 17.36 -12.72
C GLU A 126 -9.13 18.38 -13.77
N ASN A 127 -9.37 19.61 -13.33
CA ASN A 127 -9.81 20.75 -14.12
C ASN A 127 -8.64 21.62 -14.62
N ALA A 128 -7.40 21.14 -14.52
CA ALA A 128 -6.25 21.92 -14.94
C ALA A 128 -6.28 22.28 -16.44
N GLN A 129 -5.76 23.46 -16.78
CA GLN A 129 -5.59 23.87 -18.17
C GLN A 129 -4.49 23.02 -18.82
N ALA A 130 -4.77 22.47 -20.01
CA ALA A 130 -3.78 21.75 -20.79
C ALA A 130 -2.76 22.71 -21.41
N GLY A 131 -1.53 22.23 -21.61
CA GLY A 131 -0.43 23.05 -22.14
C GLY A 131 0.78 23.07 -21.20
N GLU A 132 1.70 24.00 -21.47
CA GLU A 132 2.91 24.17 -20.68
C GLU A 132 2.68 25.11 -19.50
N HIS A 133 3.14 24.68 -18.32
CA HIS A 133 3.20 25.47 -17.11
C HIS A 133 4.66 25.58 -16.69
N SER A 134 5.14 26.81 -16.49
CA SER A 134 6.53 27.07 -16.12
C SER A 134 6.65 27.45 -14.66
N PHE A 135 7.72 26.96 -14.03
CA PHE A 135 8.08 27.23 -12.65
C PHE A 135 9.58 27.52 -12.58
N THR A 136 9.98 28.39 -11.66
CA THR A 136 11.37 28.57 -11.28
C THR A 136 11.61 27.90 -9.93
N LEU A 137 12.52 26.93 -9.89
CA LEU A 137 13.08 26.39 -8.64
C LEU A 137 14.24 27.28 -8.22
N THR A 138 14.15 27.91 -7.05
CA THR A 138 15.22 28.75 -6.51
C THR A 138 15.87 28.06 -5.32
N PHE A 139 17.18 27.85 -5.43
CA PHE A 139 18.04 27.28 -4.41
C PHE A 139 18.86 28.40 -3.77
N GLN A 140 18.79 28.53 -2.46
CA GLN A 140 19.44 29.61 -1.73
C GLN A 140 20.18 29.06 -0.52
N ALA A 141 21.44 29.45 -0.35
CA ALA A 141 22.23 29.24 0.86
C ALA A 141 22.72 30.60 1.40
N ALA A 142 23.02 30.68 2.68
CA ALA A 142 23.53 31.91 3.30
C ALA A 142 24.80 32.38 2.57
N ASN A 143 24.87 33.68 2.25
CA ASN A 143 26.02 34.33 1.59
C ASN A 143 26.38 33.77 0.20
N LYS A 144 25.45 33.09 -0.48
CA LYS A 144 25.65 32.58 -1.84
C LYS A 144 24.63 33.20 -2.81
N SER A 145 25.01 33.32 -4.07
CA SER A 145 24.07 33.70 -5.13
C SER A 145 23.06 32.58 -5.36
N PRO A 146 21.75 32.88 -5.46
CA PRO A 146 20.75 31.85 -5.71
C PRO A 146 20.94 31.17 -7.06
N LEU A 147 20.85 29.84 -7.07
CA LEU A 147 20.73 29.07 -8.31
C LEU A 147 19.25 29.01 -8.68
N LYS A 148 18.93 29.30 -9.95
CA LYS A 148 17.57 29.23 -10.49
C LYS A 148 17.51 28.19 -11.60
N LEU A 149 16.66 27.19 -11.43
CA LEU A 149 16.42 26.15 -12.45
C LEU A 149 14.99 26.25 -12.98
N PRO A 150 14.80 26.36 -14.31
CA PRO A 150 13.48 26.32 -14.91
C PRO A 150 12.94 24.88 -14.91
N LEU A 151 11.69 24.74 -14.46
CA LEU A 151 10.87 23.52 -14.50
C LEU A 151 9.67 23.77 -15.41
N THR A 152 9.56 23.00 -16.49
CA THR A 152 8.36 22.99 -17.34
C THR A 152 7.54 21.73 -17.11
N VAL A 153 6.26 21.92 -16.82
CA VAL A 153 5.27 20.85 -16.65
C VAL A 153 4.28 20.92 -17.81
N ARG A 154 4.29 19.91 -18.69
CA ARG A 154 3.29 19.79 -19.76
C ARG A 154 2.07 19.02 -19.26
N VAL A 155 0.94 19.71 -19.11
CA VAL A 155 -0.35 19.10 -18.77
C VAL A 155 -1.03 18.60 -20.03
N SER A 156 -1.24 17.29 -20.11
CA SER A 156 -1.92 16.65 -21.24
C SER A 156 -3.41 17.05 -21.32
N PRO A 157 -4.02 17.08 -22.52
CA PRO A 157 -5.43 17.46 -22.68
C PRO A 157 -6.44 16.38 -22.26
N PHE A 158 -5.99 15.29 -21.64
CA PHE A 158 -6.82 14.16 -21.24
C PHE A 158 -6.58 13.77 -19.77
N ARG A 159 -7.51 12.96 -19.23
CA ARG A 159 -7.42 12.30 -17.92
C ARG A 159 -7.11 10.83 -18.11
N LEU A 160 -6.40 10.23 -17.15
CA LEU A 160 -6.25 8.78 -17.10
C LEU A 160 -7.44 8.18 -16.35
N LEU A 161 -8.01 7.13 -16.92
CA LEU A 161 -9.08 6.39 -16.27
C LEU A 161 -8.48 5.23 -15.47
N LYS A 162 -9.00 5.01 -14.26
CA LYS A 162 -8.78 3.77 -13.53
C LYS A 162 -9.67 2.70 -14.14
N PRO A 163 -9.12 1.58 -14.66
CA PRO A 163 -9.95 0.55 -15.27
C PRO A 163 -10.98 0.00 -14.27
N PRO A 164 -12.27 -0.10 -14.64
CA PRO A 164 -13.33 -0.52 -13.73
C PRO A 164 -13.26 -2.01 -13.37
N ASP A 165 -12.53 -2.81 -14.14
CA ASP A 165 -12.34 -4.25 -14.00
C ASP A 165 -11.00 -4.63 -13.36
N LYS A 166 -10.09 -3.68 -13.17
CA LYS A 166 -8.78 -3.91 -12.51
C LYS A 166 -8.79 -3.47 -11.06
N ARG A 167 -8.05 -4.19 -10.23
CA ARG A 167 -7.94 -3.97 -8.79
C ARG A 167 -6.50 -3.95 -8.34
N TRP A 168 -6.17 -2.98 -7.49
CA TRP A 168 -4.92 -2.97 -6.73
C TRP A 168 -5.27 -3.15 -5.25
N LEU A 169 -4.74 -4.19 -4.62
CA LEU A 169 -4.92 -4.47 -3.21
C LEU A 169 -3.61 -4.25 -2.45
N LEU A 170 -3.75 -3.98 -1.15
CA LEU A 170 -2.64 -3.70 -0.26
C LEU A 170 -2.82 -4.46 1.05
N TYR A 171 -1.78 -5.19 1.46
CA TYR A 171 -1.67 -5.64 2.84
C TYR A 171 -1.46 -4.43 3.74
N SER A 172 -2.46 -4.19 4.58
CA SER A 172 -2.69 -2.89 5.21
C SER A 172 -2.29 -2.82 6.68
N ASP A 173 -1.97 -3.95 7.28
CA ASP A 173 -1.69 -4.04 8.71
C ASP A 173 -2.85 -3.53 9.56
N SER A 174 -4.04 -3.97 9.18
CA SER A 174 -5.30 -3.51 9.77
C SER A 174 -5.34 -3.66 11.29
N TRP A 175 -4.63 -4.64 11.85
CA TRP A 175 -4.51 -4.82 13.30
C TRP A 175 -3.87 -3.61 13.99
N LEU A 176 -2.76 -3.10 13.45
CA LEU A 176 -2.09 -1.92 13.99
C LEU A 176 -2.96 -0.67 13.81
N LEU A 177 -3.49 -0.50 12.60
CA LEU A 177 -4.30 0.66 12.23
C LEU A 177 -5.64 0.71 12.95
N SER A 178 -6.17 -0.43 13.42
CA SER A 178 -7.45 -0.49 14.13
C SER A 178 -7.45 0.26 15.46
N ASN A 179 -6.27 0.47 16.06
CA ASN A 179 -6.12 1.23 17.30
C ASN A 179 -6.14 2.75 17.10
N LEU A 180 -6.09 3.23 15.85
CA LEU A 180 -6.13 4.66 15.56
C LEU A 180 -7.55 5.22 15.75
N PRO A 181 -7.68 6.49 16.19
CA PRO A 181 -8.94 7.23 16.09
C PRO A 181 -9.45 7.33 14.65
N ASP A 182 -10.78 7.48 14.48
CA ASP A 182 -11.44 7.46 13.17
C ASP A 182 -10.93 8.54 12.19
N ASP A 183 -10.61 9.73 12.67
CA ASP A 183 -10.08 10.83 11.85
C ASP A 183 -8.69 10.48 11.29
N LYS A 184 -7.85 9.86 12.11
CA LYS A 184 -6.50 9.41 11.73
C LYS A 184 -6.56 8.23 10.78
N LEU A 185 -7.38 7.22 11.10
CA LEU A 185 -7.59 6.08 10.22
C LEU A 185 -8.15 6.53 8.85
N LEU A 186 -9.13 7.44 8.84
CA LEU A 186 -9.67 7.99 7.60
C LEU A 186 -8.61 8.74 6.78
N SER A 187 -7.71 9.50 7.42
CA SER A 187 -6.61 10.17 6.73
C SER A 187 -5.71 9.16 6.04
N VAL A 188 -5.31 8.10 6.74
CA VAL A 188 -4.48 7.02 6.20
C VAL A 188 -5.18 6.32 5.03
N LEU A 189 -6.47 5.98 5.17
CA LEU A 189 -7.24 5.33 4.11
C LEU A 189 -7.38 6.20 2.86
N LYS A 190 -7.50 7.53 3.02
CA LYS A 190 -7.52 8.47 1.90
C LYS A 190 -6.17 8.50 1.18
N GLU A 191 -5.06 8.47 1.90
CA GLU A 191 -3.73 8.41 1.27
C GLU A 191 -3.53 7.11 0.49
N ILE A 192 -3.99 5.97 1.03
CA ILE A 192 -3.98 4.68 0.34
C ILE A 192 -4.84 4.74 -0.94
N ALA A 193 -6.04 5.30 -0.87
CA ALA A 193 -6.93 5.44 -2.04
C ALA A 193 -6.33 6.39 -3.10
N ASP A 194 -5.75 7.51 -2.68
CA ASP A 194 -5.04 8.48 -3.51
C ASP A 194 -3.84 7.88 -4.24
N ALA A 195 -3.19 6.87 -3.63
CA ALA A 195 -2.11 6.11 -4.24
C ALA A 195 -2.60 5.09 -5.29
N GLY A 196 -3.92 4.98 -5.50
CA GLY A 196 -4.52 4.12 -6.52
C GLY A 196 -4.92 2.74 -6.02
N ILE A 197 -4.85 2.47 -4.72
CA ILE A 197 -5.30 1.20 -4.13
C ILE A 197 -6.83 1.17 -4.10
N ASP A 198 -7.40 -0.01 -4.32
CA ASP A 198 -8.84 -0.28 -4.31
C ASP A 198 -9.30 -1.00 -3.06
N GLY A 199 -8.50 -1.96 -2.61
CA GLY A 199 -8.88 -2.92 -1.59
C GLY A 199 -7.77 -3.17 -0.60
N LEU A 200 -8.15 -3.70 0.56
CA LEU A 200 -7.22 -3.99 1.64
C LEU A 200 -7.31 -5.47 1.99
N THR A 201 -6.14 -6.06 2.20
CA THR A 201 -5.99 -7.42 2.69
C THR A 201 -5.96 -7.44 4.22
N GLU A 202 -6.42 -8.53 4.80
CA GLU A 202 -6.45 -8.83 6.24
C GLU A 202 -7.21 -7.83 7.09
N LEU A 203 -8.45 -7.47 6.72
CA LEU A 203 -9.28 -6.61 7.56
C LEU A 203 -9.75 -7.32 8.84
N PRO A 204 -10.13 -6.57 9.90
CA PRO A 204 -10.66 -7.16 11.12
C PRO A 204 -11.90 -7.99 10.82
N PHE A 205 -11.94 -9.20 11.36
CA PHE A 205 -13.03 -10.14 11.10
C PHE A 205 -14.29 -9.81 11.92
N GLY A 206 -14.17 -9.39 13.17
CA GLY A 206 -15.31 -9.28 14.11
C GLY A 206 -15.30 -10.42 15.13
N LYS A 207 -16.41 -10.66 15.81
CA LYS A 207 -16.52 -11.67 16.88
C LYS A 207 -17.56 -12.73 16.50
N LEU A 208 -17.19 -14.00 16.68
CA LEU A 208 -18.11 -15.13 16.59
C LEU A 208 -18.44 -15.63 17.99
N ASP A 209 -19.72 -15.89 18.22
CA ASP A 209 -20.21 -16.63 19.36
C ASP A 209 -20.66 -18.03 18.92
N LEU A 210 -20.01 -19.03 19.48
CA LEU A 210 -20.19 -20.45 19.17
C LEU A 210 -20.86 -21.21 20.33
N THR A 211 -21.35 -20.53 21.37
CA THR A 211 -21.91 -21.22 22.56
C THR A 211 -23.12 -22.09 22.24
N GLU A 212 -23.94 -21.69 21.27
CA GLU A 212 -25.12 -22.45 20.80
C GLU A 212 -24.86 -23.23 19.49
N LEU A 213 -23.58 -23.53 19.18
CA LEU A 213 -23.23 -24.20 17.92
C LEU A 213 -23.80 -25.62 17.84
N LYS A 214 -23.93 -26.33 18.97
CA LYS A 214 -24.53 -27.69 19.02
C LYS A 214 -26.00 -27.68 18.64
N GLU A 215 -26.68 -26.58 18.89
CA GLU A 215 -28.07 -26.32 18.53
C GLU A 215 -28.19 -25.74 17.10
N GLY A 216 -27.08 -25.64 16.36
CA GLY A 216 -27.05 -25.12 15.00
C GLY A 216 -27.21 -23.59 14.94
N LYS A 217 -26.87 -22.87 16.01
CA LYS A 217 -26.95 -21.41 16.06
C LYS A 217 -25.57 -20.79 16.24
N ILE A 218 -25.38 -19.66 15.59
CA ILE A 218 -24.15 -18.88 15.62
C ILE A 218 -24.55 -17.41 15.66
N ALA A 219 -23.98 -16.63 16.56
CA ALA A 219 -24.05 -15.19 16.48
C ALA A 219 -22.72 -14.63 15.95
N TYR A 220 -22.82 -13.63 15.08
CA TYR A 220 -21.67 -12.96 14.51
C TYR A 220 -21.86 -11.45 14.64
N ASP A 221 -20.92 -10.82 15.34
CA ASP A 221 -20.83 -9.38 15.55
C ASP A 221 -19.76 -8.79 14.61
N PRO A 222 -20.18 -8.12 13.51
CA PRO A 222 -19.28 -7.55 12.53
C PRO A 222 -18.80 -6.13 12.88
N GLU A 223 -19.12 -5.56 14.05
CA GLU A 223 -18.90 -4.13 14.34
C GLU A 223 -17.48 -3.61 14.03
N PRO A 224 -16.38 -4.32 14.40
CA PRO A 224 -15.03 -3.90 14.01
C PRO A 224 -14.85 -3.75 12.50
N LEU A 225 -15.43 -4.66 11.71
CA LEU A 225 -15.41 -4.61 10.26
C LEU A 225 -16.29 -3.47 9.73
N LEU A 226 -17.49 -3.28 10.28
CA LEU A 226 -18.43 -2.23 9.84
C LEU A 226 -17.85 -0.83 10.04
N ARG A 227 -17.11 -0.60 11.12
CA ARG A 227 -16.33 0.62 11.33
C ARG A 227 -15.38 0.87 10.16
N TRP A 228 -14.55 -0.12 9.80
CA TRP A 228 -13.63 -0.02 8.67
C TRP A 228 -14.36 0.23 7.35
N LEU A 229 -15.42 -0.51 7.05
CA LEU A 229 -16.20 -0.35 5.82
C LEU A 229 -16.76 1.07 5.66
N SER A 230 -17.24 1.68 6.74
CA SER A 230 -17.72 3.06 6.75
C SER A 230 -16.62 4.04 6.36
N LEU A 231 -15.43 3.90 6.95
CA LEU A 231 -14.28 4.78 6.68
C LEU A 231 -13.69 4.55 5.28
N MET A 232 -13.56 3.29 4.85
CA MET A 232 -13.09 2.94 3.51
C MET A 232 -14.01 3.48 2.41
N ARG A 233 -15.33 3.43 2.61
CA ARG A 233 -16.31 4.06 1.70
C ARG A 233 -16.12 5.58 1.62
N LYS A 234 -15.89 6.24 2.76
CA LYS A 234 -15.59 7.69 2.80
C LYS A 234 -14.25 8.03 2.11
N ALA A 235 -13.28 7.11 2.15
CA ALA A 235 -11.99 7.26 1.48
C ALA A 235 -12.05 6.95 -0.03
N GLY A 236 -13.10 6.27 -0.51
CA GLY A 236 -13.25 5.90 -1.92
C GLY A 236 -12.64 4.55 -2.30
N LEU A 237 -12.32 3.70 -1.32
CA LEU A 237 -11.86 2.34 -1.55
C LEU A 237 -13.02 1.46 -2.05
N ARG A 238 -12.81 0.81 -3.20
CA ARG A 238 -13.85 0.08 -3.95
C ARG A 238 -13.95 -1.39 -3.58
N GLY A 239 -12.91 -1.95 -2.95
CA GLY A 239 -12.74 -3.38 -2.77
C GLY A 239 -12.33 -4.11 -4.06
N PRO A 240 -12.26 -5.45 -4.05
CA PRO A 240 -12.64 -6.29 -2.92
C PRO A 240 -11.71 -6.11 -1.73
N HIS A 241 -12.22 -6.36 -0.53
CA HIS A 241 -11.43 -6.44 0.69
C HIS A 241 -11.38 -7.89 1.17
N THR A 242 -10.34 -8.29 1.91
CA THR A 242 -10.31 -9.64 2.46
C THR A 242 -10.56 -9.64 3.96
N ILE A 243 -11.31 -10.62 4.46
CA ILE A 243 -11.47 -10.91 5.88
C ILE A 243 -11.17 -12.39 6.12
N GLY A 244 -10.63 -12.70 7.29
CA GLY A 244 -10.14 -14.04 7.61
C GLY A 244 -10.31 -14.40 9.07
N THR A 245 -10.43 -15.69 9.36
CA THR A 245 -10.42 -16.20 10.73
C THR A 245 -9.87 -17.61 10.77
N PHE A 246 -9.36 -18.02 11.93
CA PHE A 246 -8.83 -19.35 12.23
C PHE A 246 -9.64 -19.96 13.37
N ILE A 247 -10.87 -20.39 13.06
CA ILE A 247 -11.90 -20.71 14.06
C ILE A 247 -12.14 -22.22 14.22
N GLU A 248 -11.51 -23.04 13.38
CA GLU A 248 -11.75 -24.49 13.29
C GLU A 248 -11.55 -25.20 14.64
N ASP A 249 -10.48 -24.87 15.36
CA ASP A 249 -10.19 -25.41 16.69
C ASP A 249 -11.28 -25.07 17.71
N GLN A 250 -11.85 -23.87 17.61
CA GLN A 250 -12.87 -23.37 18.53
C GLN A 250 -14.23 -24.00 18.20
N ALA A 251 -14.54 -24.18 16.92
CA ALA A 251 -15.72 -24.91 16.46
C ALA A 251 -15.68 -26.38 16.90
N ALA A 252 -14.54 -27.07 16.72
CA ALA A 252 -14.37 -28.45 17.18
C ALA A 252 -14.59 -28.59 18.69
N LYS A 253 -14.00 -27.68 19.49
CA LYS A 253 -14.20 -27.63 20.94
C LYS A 253 -15.66 -27.36 21.32
N ALA A 254 -16.31 -26.40 20.67
CA ALA A 254 -17.72 -26.08 20.92
C ALA A 254 -18.65 -27.27 20.62
N LEU A 255 -18.29 -28.12 19.64
CA LEU A 255 -19.00 -29.37 19.36
C LEU A 255 -18.63 -30.52 20.31
N GLY A 256 -17.60 -30.38 21.14
CA GLY A 256 -17.08 -31.45 21.98
C GLY A 256 -16.32 -32.53 21.21
N LEU A 257 -15.75 -32.18 20.05
CA LEU A 257 -15.00 -33.09 19.20
C LEU A 257 -13.52 -33.09 19.56
N THR A 258 -12.90 -34.27 19.51
CA THR A 258 -11.44 -34.42 19.51
C THR A 258 -11.03 -34.81 18.09
N VAL A 259 -10.50 -33.85 17.33
CA VAL A 259 -10.15 -34.02 15.91
C VAL A 259 -8.72 -33.57 15.65
N ASP A 260 -8.05 -34.26 14.74
CA ASP A 260 -6.80 -33.79 14.15
C ASP A 260 -7.13 -32.96 12.91
N LEU A 261 -7.01 -31.64 13.03
CA LEU A 261 -7.38 -30.71 11.96
C LEU A 261 -6.51 -30.81 10.70
N ASN A 262 -5.39 -31.55 10.76
CA ASN A 262 -4.52 -31.80 9.61
C ASN A 262 -4.92 -33.05 8.82
N LYS A 263 -6.00 -33.74 9.23
CA LYS A 263 -6.62 -34.86 8.50
C LYS A 263 -7.97 -34.43 7.95
N GLU A 264 -8.63 -35.34 7.22
CA GLU A 264 -10.02 -35.14 6.81
C GLU A 264 -10.88 -34.84 8.05
N TRP A 265 -11.64 -33.76 7.99
CA TRP A 265 -12.46 -33.28 9.07
C TRP A 265 -13.69 -34.17 9.24
N ASP A 266 -14.07 -34.37 10.51
CA ASP A 266 -15.37 -34.95 10.85
C ASP A 266 -16.48 -34.15 10.17
N GLU A 267 -17.46 -34.82 9.58
CA GLU A 267 -18.54 -34.16 8.84
C GLU A 267 -19.28 -33.14 9.70
N ARG A 268 -19.41 -33.38 11.02
CA ARG A 268 -20.01 -32.42 11.96
C ARG A 268 -19.21 -31.13 12.06
N LEU A 269 -17.88 -31.21 12.00
CA LEU A 269 -17.03 -30.03 11.95
C LEU A 269 -17.18 -29.31 10.60
N ALA A 270 -17.19 -30.05 9.49
CA ALA A 270 -17.38 -29.46 8.16
C ALA A 270 -18.74 -28.73 8.04
N GLU A 271 -19.82 -29.34 8.55
CA GLU A 271 -21.15 -28.74 8.63
C GLU A 271 -21.16 -27.46 9.49
N ALA A 272 -20.52 -27.50 10.66
CA ALA A 272 -20.37 -26.31 11.49
C ALA A 272 -19.59 -25.19 10.80
N MET A 273 -18.49 -25.51 10.11
CA MET A 273 -17.72 -24.53 9.36
C MET A 273 -18.52 -23.91 8.20
N ARG A 274 -19.32 -24.70 7.48
CA ARG A 274 -20.27 -24.19 6.48
C ARG A 274 -21.33 -23.29 7.11
N LEU A 275 -21.86 -23.66 8.28
CA LEU A 275 -22.82 -22.86 9.02
C LEU A 275 -22.23 -21.52 9.50
N ILE A 276 -20.98 -21.52 9.98
CA ILE A 276 -20.22 -20.31 10.32
C ILE A 276 -20.12 -19.39 9.10
N ALA A 277 -19.63 -19.92 7.98
CA ALA A 277 -19.47 -19.16 6.75
C ALA A 277 -20.81 -18.62 6.24
N GLY A 278 -21.86 -19.43 6.24
CA GLY A 278 -23.22 -19.04 5.85
C GLY A 278 -23.80 -17.94 6.75
N THR A 279 -23.55 -18.01 8.05
CA THR A 279 -23.94 -16.97 9.02
C THR A 279 -23.24 -15.66 8.71
N VAL A 280 -21.92 -15.68 8.52
CA VAL A 280 -21.12 -14.50 8.17
C VAL A 280 -21.60 -13.88 6.85
N VAL A 281 -21.79 -14.69 5.80
CA VAL A 281 -22.31 -14.25 4.50
C VAL A 281 -23.70 -13.60 4.65
N LYS A 282 -24.60 -14.21 5.42
CA LYS A 282 -25.95 -13.71 5.65
C LYS A 282 -25.92 -12.38 6.40
N THR A 283 -25.13 -12.27 7.46
CA THR A 283 -25.00 -11.05 8.27
C THR A 283 -24.39 -9.91 7.48
N LEU A 284 -23.41 -10.17 6.61
CA LEU A 284 -22.73 -9.14 5.83
C LEU A 284 -23.50 -8.68 4.59
N ARG A 285 -24.44 -9.49 4.08
CA ARG A 285 -25.22 -9.21 2.86
C ARG A 285 -25.90 -7.83 2.84
N PRO A 286 -26.59 -7.35 3.90
CA PRO A 286 -27.27 -6.06 3.89
C PRO A 286 -26.31 -4.87 3.71
N HIS A 287 -25.03 -5.03 4.04
CA HIS A 287 -24.03 -3.95 3.98
C HIS A 287 -23.47 -3.72 2.58
N ARG A 288 -23.74 -4.62 1.62
CA ARG A 288 -23.41 -4.51 0.18
C ARG A 288 -21.96 -4.12 -0.10
N PHE A 289 -21.00 -4.75 0.58
CA PHE A 289 -19.58 -4.58 0.28
C PHE A 289 -19.01 -5.83 -0.39
N ASP A 290 -18.04 -5.63 -1.27
CA ASP A 290 -17.37 -6.72 -1.97
C ASP A 290 -16.21 -7.23 -1.12
N TRP A 291 -16.29 -8.50 -0.70
CA TRP A 291 -15.29 -9.12 0.15
C TRP A 291 -14.99 -10.56 -0.25
N LEU A 292 -13.81 -11.00 0.17
CA LEU A 292 -13.27 -12.33 -0.07
C LEU A 292 -12.82 -12.92 1.27
N PHE A 293 -13.17 -14.19 1.52
CA PHE A 293 -12.61 -14.94 2.63
C PHE A 293 -11.14 -15.27 2.33
N TYR A 294 -10.26 -14.88 3.24
CA TYR A 294 -8.83 -15.14 3.20
C TYR A 294 -8.44 -15.81 4.51
N GLY A 295 -8.31 -17.14 4.47
CA GLY A 295 -7.99 -17.95 5.63
C GLY A 295 -6.48 -18.16 5.76
N TRP A 296 -6.05 -19.42 5.67
CA TRP A 296 -4.63 -19.76 5.63
C TRP A 296 -3.92 -19.15 4.43
N ASP A 297 -2.82 -18.46 4.71
CA ASP A 297 -1.93 -17.94 3.66
C ASP A 297 -0.99 -19.01 3.13
N GLU A 298 -0.68 -18.94 1.83
CA GLU A 298 0.30 -19.77 1.15
C GLU A 298 0.31 -21.26 1.57
N PRO A 299 -0.83 -21.98 1.47
CA PRO A 299 -0.82 -23.40 1.82
C PRO A 299 -0.03 -24.25 0.80
N GLY A 300 0.60 -25.32 1.28
CA GLY A 300 1.08 -26.42 0.43
C GLY A 300 -0.07 -27.33 -0.01
N PRO A 301 0.10 -28.14 -1.07
CA PRO A 301 -0.93 -29.07 -1.53
C PRO A 301 -1.33 -30.13 -0.50
N GLU A 302 -0.46 -30.42 0.46
CA GLU A 302 -0.68 -31.35 1.57
C GLU A 302 -1.37 -30.71 2.78
N ASN A 303 -1.56 -29.38 2.80
CA ASN A 303 -2.20 -28.68 3.92
C ASN A 303 -3.73 -28.87 3.87
N LEU A 304 -4.18 -30.06 4.29
CA LEU A 304 -5.59 -30.43 4.33
C LEU A 304 -6.43 -29.49 5.21
N ARG A 305 -5.84 -28.95 6.27
CA ARG A 305 -6.54 -27.97 7.14
C ARG A 305 -6.96 -26.73 6.34
N ALA A 306 -6.03 -26.15 5.60
CA ALA A 306 -6.29 -24.97 4.78
C ALA A 306 -7.28 -25.28 3.65
N ILE A 307 -7.08 -26.38 2.93
CA ILE A 307 -7.93 -26.78 1.81
C ILE A 307 -9.37 -27.00 2.27
N GLN A 308 -9.58 -27.70 3.38
CA GLN A 308 -10.91 -27.95 3.93
C GLN A 308 -11.57 -26.69 4.49
N GLN A 309 -10.79 -25.76 5.04
CA GLN A 309 -11.30 -24.44 5.44
C GLN A 309 -11.86 -23.70 4.22
N TYR A 310 -11.06 -23.56 3.17
CA TYR A 310 -11.51 -22.91 1.93
C TYR A 310 -12.71 -23.60 1.30
N ARG A 311 -12.75 -24.94 1.34
CA ARG A 311 -13.90 -25.73 0.92
C ARG A 311 -15.17 -25.35 1.70
N CYS A 312 -15.13 -25.44 3.02
CA CYS A 312 -16.30 -25.17 3.86
C CYS A 312 -16.77 -23.72 3.72
N TRP A 313 -15.86 -22.76 3.62
CA TRP A 313 -16.20 -21.35 3.41
C TRP A 313 -16.84 -21.10 2.05
N ARG A 314 -16.33 -21.73 0.98
CA ARG A 314 -16.92 -21.66 -0.35
C ARG A 314 -18.32 -22.30 -0.38
N GLU A 315 -18.47 -23.49 0.20
CA GLU A 315 -19.74 -24.21 0.30
C GLU A 315 -20.76 -23.46 1.16
N GLY A 316 -20.32 -22.72 2.18
CA GLY A 316 -21.13 -21.79 2.96
C GLY A 316 -21.50 -20.49 2.24
N GLY A 317 -21.06 -20.30 0.99
CA GLY A 317 -21.46 -19.19 0.12
C GLY A 317 -20.50 -18.01 0.06
N ALA A 318 -19.31 -18.09 0.69
CA ALA A 318 -18.31 -17.04 0.58
C ALA A 318 -17.61 -17.06 -0.80
N LYS A 319 -17.18 -15.89 -1.26
CA LYS A 319 -16.09 -15.81 -2.25
C LYS A 319 -14.77 -15.96 -1.50
N THR A 320 -13.78 -16.57 -2.12
CA THR A 320 -12.51 -16.94 -1.48
C THR A 320 -11.33 -16.36 -2.23
N TYR A 321 -10.28 -16.04 -1.49
CA TYR A 321 -8.99 -15.54 -1.93
C TYR A 321 -7.89 -16.29 -1.17
N VAL A 322 -6.86 -16.70 -1.88
CA VAL A 322 -5.65 -17.26 -1.28
C VAL A 322 -4.46 -17.03 -2.19
N THR A 323 -3.31 -16.89 -1.54
CA THR A 323 -2.02 -16.75 -2.18
C THR A 323 -1.43 -18.13 -2.53
N PHE A 324 -0.99 -18.33 -3.77
CA PHE A 324 -0.39 -19.57 -4.26
C PHE A 324 1.04 -19.31 -4.73
N TYR A 325 2.00 -19.97 -4.10
CA TYR A 325 3.41 -19.99 -4.52
C TYR A 325 3.79 -21.29 -5.25
N GLN A 326 2.93 -22.31 -5.18
CA GLN A 326 3.07 -23.57 -5.92
C GLN A 326 1.84 -23.80 -6.81
N ARG A 327 2.10 -24.25 -8.04
CA ARG A 327 1.04 -24.67 -8.98
C ARG A 327 0.24 -25.86 -8.45
N GLY A 328 0.91 -26.83 -7.82
CA GLY A 328 0.26 -28.02 -7.25
C GLY A 328 -0.82 -27.67 -6.22
N THR A 329 -0.58 -26.66 -5.37
CA THR A 329 -1.59 -26.18 -4.43
C THR A 329 -2.83 -25.63 -5.15
N TYR A 330 -2.64 -24.85 -6.22
CA TYR A 330 -3.79 -24.35 -6.99
C TYR A 330 -4.57 -25.51 -7.61
N GLU A 331 -3.90 -26.51 -8.20
CA GLU A 331 -4.56 -27.67 -8.81
C GLU A 331 -5.44 -28.47 -7.83
N VAL A 332 -5.07 -28.51 -6.54
CA VAL A 332 -5.87 -29.18 -5.50
C VAL A 332 -6.91 -28.27 -4.84
N ALA A 333 -6.84 -26.95 -5.04
CA ALA A 333 -7.72 -25.97 -4.39
C ALA A 333 -8.57 -25.14 -5.38
N ASP A 334 -8.41 -25.36 -6.69
CA ASP A 334 -8.96 -24.49 -7.73
C ASP A 334 -10.48 -24.32 -7.61
N ARG A 335 -11.26 -25.40 -7.55
CA ARG A 335 -12.73 -25.32 -7.55
C ARG A 335 -13.32 -24.57 -6.35
N TRP A 336 -12.55 -24.38 -5.30
CA TRP A 336 -12.98 -23.64 -4.11
C TRP A 336 -12.54 -22.18 -4.12
N MET A 337 -11.79 -21.74 -5.15
CA MET A 337 -11.33 -20.36 -5.29
C MET A 337 -12.30 -19.51 -6.10
N ALA A 338 -12.53 -18.27 -5.63
CA ALA A 338 -13.15 -17.23 -6.43
C ALA A 338 -12.09 -16.34 -7.09
N HIS A 339 -11.07 -15.93 -6.32
CA HIS A 339 -10.01 -15.00 -6.73
C HIS A 339 -8.64 -15.59 -6.34
N PRO A 340 -8.16 -16.65 -7.01
CA PRO A 340 -6.83 -17.19 -6.76
C PRO A 340 -5.77 -16.12 -7.01
N CYS A 341 -4.80 -16.01 -6.10
CA CYS A 341 -3.72 -15.04 -6.18
C CYS A 341 -2.38 -15.74 -6.36
N PHE A 342 -1.75 -15.62 -7.51
CA PHE A 342 -0.49 -16.32 -7.79
C PHE A 342 0.72 -15.46 -7.38
N SER A 343 1.80 -16.07 -6.91
CA SER A 343 3.05 -15.35 -6.70
C SER A 343 3.65 -14.87 -7.99
N VAL A 344 4.38 -13.75 -7.94
CA VAL A 344 5.11 -13.22 -9.09
C VAL A 344 6.04 -14.27 -9.69
N GLY A 345 6.59 -15.18 -8.88
CA GLY A 345 7.40 -16.31 -9.33
C GLY A 345 6.65 -17.28 -10.26
N LEU A 346 5.32 -17.40 -10.10
CA LEU A 346 4.47 -18.22 -10.97
C LEU A 346 3.95 -17.46 -12.21
N ILE A 347 4.06 -16.13 -12.28
CA ILE A 347 3.50 -15.33 -13.39
C ILE A 347 4.50 -14.43 -14.12
N ASN A 348 5.78 -14.43 -13.73
CA ASN A 348 6.79 -13.55 -14.31
C ASN A 348 7.24 -13.96 -15.73
N ARG A 349 6.79 -15.11 -16.24
CA ARG A 349 7.00 -15.57 -17.61
C ARG A 349 5.68 -15.58 -18.38
N LYS A 350 5.76 -15.37 -19.70
CA LYS A 350 4.59 -15.32 -20.56
C LYS A 350 3.79 -16.61 -20.48
N GLU A 351 4.46 -17.75 -20.58
CA GLU A 351 3.86 -19.08 -20.62
C GLU A 351 3.10 -19.38 -19.33
N THR A 352 3.66 -19.00 -18.19
CA THR A 352 3.07 -19.29 -16.87
C THR A 352 1.94 -18.31 -16.54
N ALA A 353 2.04 -17.04 -16.93
CA ALA A 353 0.93 -16.08 -16.84
C ALA A 353 -0.25 -16.49 -17.76
N GLU A 354 0.02 -16.97 -18.97
CA GLU A 354 -1.00 -17.48 -19.89
C GLU A 354 -1.69 -18.72 -19.35
N TRP A 355 -0.94 -19.63 -18.73
CA TRP A 355 -1.50 -20.78 -18.01
C TRP A 355 -2.43 -20.35 -16.87
N ALA A 356 -1.96 -19.49 -15.97
CA ALA A 356 -2.74 -19.05 -14.80
C ALA A 356 -4.06 -18.39 -15.23
N ARG A 357 -3.99 -17.53 -16.25
CA ARG A 357 -5.18 -16.91 -16.86
C ARG A 357 -6.14 -17.96 -17.43
N LYS A 358 -5.62 -18.92 -18.21
CA LYS A 358 -6.45 -19.95 -18.85
C LYS A 358 -7.19 -20.82 -17.82
N GLU A 359 -6.52 -21.22 -16.74
CA GLU A 359 -7.19 -21.99 -15.69
C GLU A 359 -8.21 -21.15 -14.92
N CYS A 360 -7.92 -19.87 -14.64
CA CYS A 360 -8.91 -18.97 -14.06
C CYS A 360 -10.13 -18.79 -14.97
N ASP A 361 -9.92 -18.56 -16.26
CA ASP A 361 -10.99 -18.39 -17.26
C ASP A 361 -11.87 -19.67 -17.31
N LYS A 362 -11.25 -20.85 -17.34
CA LYS A 362 -11.92 -22.16 -17.35
C LYS A 362 -12.80 -22.35 -16.10
N ASN A 363 -12.34 -21.88 -14.95
CA ASN A 363 -13.01 -22.04 -13.66
C ASN A 363 -13.95 -20.87 -13.30
N GLY A 364 -14.09 -19.86 -14.18
CA GLY A 364 -14.91 -18.67 -13.92
C GLY A 364 -14.37 -17.79 -12.78
N GLN A 365 -13.04 -17.78 -12.59
CA GLN A 365 -12.34 -17.11 -11.51
C GLN A 365 -11.78 -15.75 -11.92
N LYS A 366 -11.43 -14.94 -10.92
CA LYS A 366 -10.68 -13.71 -11.12
C LYS A 366 -9.19 -13.95 -10.91
N PHE A 367 -8.40 -13.71 -11.94
CA PHE A 367 -6.96 -13.95 -11.91
C PHE A 367 -6.26 -12.83 -11.14
N PHE A 368 -5.80 -13.11 -9.93
CA PHE A 368 -5.02 -12.17 -9.12
C PHE A 368 -3.56 -12.61 -9.07
N TRP A 369 -2.63 -11.70 -8.82
CA TRP A 369 -1.26 -12.05 -8.43
C TRP A 369 -0.64 -11.04 -7.47
N TYR A 370 0.35 -11.49 -6.70
CA TYR A 370 1.06 -10.66 -5.72
C TYR A 370 2.58 -10.73 -5.93
N GLY A 371 3.30 -9.72 -5.43
CA GLY A 371 4.77 -9.71 -5.46
C GLY A 371 5.42 -8.33 -5.73
N SER A 372 4.63 -7.25 -5.74
CA SER A 372 5.14 -5.88 -5.61
C SER A 372 5.15 -5.43 -4.14
N GLY A 373 5.85 -4.32 -3.88
CA GLY A 373 6.09 -3.78 -2.55
C GLY A 373 7.52 -4.10 -2.10
N CYS A 374 7.70 -4.86 -1.02
CA CYS A 374 8.99 -5.19 -0.40
C CYS A 374 9.13 -6.72 -0.28
N TYR A 375 9.74 -7.38 -1.29
CA TYR A 375 9.89 -8.85 -1.34
C TYR A 375 11.24 -9.32 -1.89
N LEU A 376 11.59 -8.85 -3.10
CA LEU A 376 12.67 -9.29 -3.98
C LEU A 376 13.47 -8.08 -4.46
N GLY A 377 14.15 -7.38 -3.55
CA GLY A 377 15.06 -6.29 -3.89
C GLY A 377 14.38 -5.08 -4.51
N GLN A 378 13.14 -4.80 -4.11
CA GLN A 378 12.41 -3.58 -4.48
C GLN A 378 12.55 -2.47 -3.43
N GLU A 379 13.06 -2.80 -2.24
CA GLU A 379 13.41 -1.87 -1.16
C GLU A 379 14.38 -0.80 -1.71
N GLY A 380 14.09 0.47 -1.45
CA GLY A 380 14.81 1.61 -2.07
C GLY A 380 14.74 1.71 -3.61
N ARG A 381 14.00 0.85 -4.32
CA ARG A 381 13.99 0.79 -5.81
C ARG A 381 12.58 1.00 -6.39
N MET A 382 12.34 2.21 -6.90
CA MET A 382 11.06 2.56 -7.53
C MET A 382 10.76 1.84 -8.85
N PHE A 383 11.78 1.55 -9.66
CA PHE A 383 11.60 0.99 -11.01
C PHE A 383 10.97 -0.42 -10.99
N PRO A 384 11.44 -1.37 -10.17
CA PRO A 384 10.78 -2.66 -10.00
C PRO A 384 9.29 -2.52 -9.67
N ASN A 385 8.93 -1.69 -8.69
CA ASN A 385 7.53 -1.53 -8.30
C ASN A 385 6.68 -0.89 -9.41
N ARG A 386 7.19 0.10 -10.15
CA ARG A 386 6.51 0.65 -11.33
C ARG A 386 6.32 -0.39 -12.44
N TYR A 387 7.33 -1.24 -12.68
CA TYR A 387 7.23 -2.33 -13.63
C TYR A 387 6.16 -3.34 -13.20
N LEU A 388 6.18 -3.77 -11.95
CA LEU A 388 5.28 -4.80 -11.41
C LEU A 388 3.83 -4.32 -11.40
N THR A 389 3.54 -3.17 -10.77
CA THR A 389 2.16 -2.69 -10.57
C THR A 389 1.56 -2.03 -11.82
N GLY A 390 2.40 -1.64 -12.78
CA GLY A 390 2.01 -1.05 -14.05
C GLY A 390 2.12 -2.04 -15.21
N TRP A 391 3.32 -2.17 -15.77
CA TRP A 391 3.53 -2.85 -17.05
C TRP A 391 3.31 -4.35 -16.99
N LEU A 392 3.91 -5.05 -16.01
CA LEU A 392 3.71 -6.50 -15.86
C LEU A 392 2.24 -6.80 -15.55
N PHE A 393 1.60 -6.04 -14.65
CA PHE A 393 0.19 -6.21 -14.36
C PHE A 393 -0.66 -6.13 -15.64
N TRP A 394 -0.45 -5.11 -16.46
CA TRP A 394 -1.11 -5.00 -17.77
C TRP A 394 -0.82 -6.18 -18.69
N LYS A 395 0.44 -6.63 -18.79
CA LYS A 395 0.86 -7.75 -19.65
C LYS A 395 0.25 -9.09 -19.22
N THR A 396 0.12 -9.35 -17.93
CA THR A 396 -0.51 -10.59 -17.41
C THR A 396 -2.00 -10.66 -17.71
N LYS A 397 -2.65 -9.51 -17.97
CA LYS A 397 -4.10 -9.36 -18.09
C LYS A 397 -4.87 -9.76 -16.82
N ALA A 398 -4.19 -9.90 -15.68
CA ALA A 398 -4.81 -10.22 -14.40
C ALA A 398 -5.90 -9.20 -14.03
N ASP A 399 -6.90 -9.64 -13.28
CA ASP A 399 -7.97 -8.80 -12.73
C ASP A 399 -7.49 -8.02 -11.50
N GLY A 400 -6.54 -8.58 -10.74
CA GLY A 400 -6.05 -7.98 -9.50
C GLY A 400 -4.53 -8.11 -9.32
N GLN A 401 -3.94 -7.08 -8.71
CA GLN A 401 -2.55 -7.06 -8.28
C GLN A 401 -2.51 -6.73 -6.78
N VAL A 402 -1.72 -7.47 -6.01
CA VAL A 402 -1.63 -7.29 -4.56
C VAL A 402 -0.20 -6.90 -4.15
N SER A 403 -0.08 -5.80 -3.42
CA SER A 403 1.17 -5.29 -2.89
C SER A 403 1.32 -5.59 -1.41
N TRP A 404 2.52 -5.97 -0.99
CA TRP A 404 2.90 -6.10 0.42
C TRP A 404 4.17 -5.30 0.66
N THR A 405 4.24 -4.39 1.61
CA THR A 405 3.20 -4.02 2.58
C THR A 405 3.15 -2.50 2.73
N PHE A 406 2.19 -1.99 3.49
CA PHE A 406 2.01 -0.56 3.72
C PHE A 406 2.83 -0.03 4.90
N ILE A 407 2.38 -0.29 6.14
CA ILE A 407 2.94 0.28 7.36
C ILE A 407 3.15 -0.87 8.36
N ARG A 408 4.37 -1.40 8.38
CA ARG A 408 4.86 -2.39 9.36
C ARG A 408 6.07 -1.87 10.13
N PRO A 409 5.94 -0.77 10.87
CA PRO A 409 7.06 -0.26 11.64
C PRO A 409 7.41 -1.24 12.76
N HIS A 410 8.69 -1.54 12.90
CA HIS A 410 9.24 -2.12 14.10
C HIS A 410 9.92 -1.02 14.92
N GLU A 411 9.82 -1.10 16.25
CA GLU A 411 10.43 -0.17 17.23
C GLU A 411 10.46 1.32 16.82
N ASP A 412 11.54 1.78 16.19
CA ASP A 412 11.78 3.17 15.79
C ASP A 412 11.56 3.36 14.27
N PRO A 413 10.36 3.77 13.82
CA PRO A 413 10.02 3.85 12.39
C PRO A 413 10.77 4.93 11.61
N PHE A 414 11.57 5.75 12.27
CA PHE A 414 12.32 6.82 11.61
C PHE A 414 13.83 6.58 11.65
N ASN A 415 14.32 5.60 12.42
CA ASN A 415 15.75 5.31 12.53
C ASN A 415 16.10 3.82 12.37
N ASP A 416 15.16 2.90 12.59
CA ASP A 416 15.41 1.46 12.53
C ASP A 416 14.13 0.66 12.22
N PHE A 417 13.94 0.29 10.94
CA PHE A 417 12.83 -0.59 10.53
C PHE A 417 13.08 -2.07 10.85
N ASP A 418 14.29 -2.45 11.26
CA ASP A 418 14.68 -3.85 11.50
C ASP A 418 14.74 -4.18 13.01
N GLY A 419 14.64 -3.17 13.88
CA GLY A 419 14.76 -3.30 15.33
C GLY A 419 13.63 -4.11 15.94
N SER A 420 13.93 -5.23 16.60
CA SER A 420 12.91 -6.05 17.27
C SER A 420 13.31 -6.39 18.69
N LYS A 421 12.33 -6.41 19.61
CA LYS A 421 12.53 -6.90 20.98
C LYS A 421 13.01 -8.35 21.03
N ALA A 422 12.75 -9.13 19.99
CA ALA A 422 13.19 -10.52 19.86
C ALA A 422 14.65 -10.65 19.37
N ASN A 423 15.24 -9.58 18.81
CA ASN A 423 16.63 -9.48 18.40
C ASN A 423 17.38 -8.50 19.31
N SER A 424 17.52 -8.86 20.59
CA SER A 424 18.13 -8.01 21.64
C SER A 424 19.65 -7.80 21.52
N VAL A 425 20.29 -8.38 20.50
CA VAL A 425 21.75 -8.56 20.43
C VAL A 425 22.49 -7.55 19.56
N GLU A 426 21.80 -6.58 18.95
CA GLU A 426 22.43 -5.72 17.95
C GLU A 426 22.25 -4.22 18.23
N PRO A 427 23.26 -3.41 17.83
CA PRO A 427 23.42 -2.09 18.39
C PRO A 427 22.28 -1.19 17.90
N LYS A 428 21.62 -0.62 18.90
CA LYS A 428 20.67 0.48 18.75
C LYS A 428 21.53 1.74 18.72
N ASP A 429 22.10 2.04 17.56
CA ASP A 429 22.94 3.23 17.40
C ASP A 429 22.18 4.50 17.82
#